data_AF-A0A433LG59-F1
#
_entry.id   AF-A0A433LG59-F1
#
_cell.length_a   1.000
_cell.length_b   1.000
_cell.length_c   1.000
_cell.angle_alpha   90.00
_cell.angle_beta   90.00
_cell.angle_gamma   90.00
#
_symmetry.space_group_name_H-M   'P 1'
#
loop_
_entity.id
_entity.type
_entity.pdbx_description
1 polymer ?
#
loop_
_entity_poly.entity_id
_entity_poly.type
_entity_poly.pdbx_seq_one_letter_code
_entity_poly.pdbx_strand_id
1 'polypeptide(L)' 'MKWKLKDKANDRAIISDCGRYQISRFTCGGNDLYLIYQGGTEIGSADNGNQARQVAEKHKAKGAA' A
#
# COMPACT_ATOMS: atom_id res chain seq x y z
N MET A 1 -2.59 -10.87 6.88
CA MET A 1 -1.40 -10.36 6.18
C MET A 1 -0.57 -9.59 7.19
N LYS A 2 0.72 -9.87 7.31
CA LYS A 2 1.63 -9.05 8.13
C LYS A 2 2.29 -8.01 7.22
N TRP A 3 2.14 -6.74 7.56
CA TRP A 3 2.76 -5.64 6.81
C TRP A 3 4.14 -5.33 7.36
N LYS A 4 5.12 -5.14 6.47
CA LYS A 4 6.50 -4.83 6.84
C LYS A 4 7.00 -3.61 6.07
N LEU A 5 7.87 -2.83 6.71
CA LEU A 5 8.57 -1.74 6.04
C LEU A 5 9.65 -2.35 5.12
N LYS A 6 9.70 -1.93 3.85
CA LYS A 6 10.69 -2.42 2.89
C LYS A 6 12.09 -1.90 3.18
N ASP A 7 12.23 -0.60 3.41
CA ASP A 7 13.51 0.06 3.70
C ASP A 7 13.32 1.31 4.59
N LYS A 8 14.37 1.69 5.32
CA LYS A 8 14.43 2.91 6.14
C LYS A 8 14.86 4.15 5.34
N ALA A 9 15.47 3.96 4.17
CA ALA A 9 15.86 5.08 3.29
C ALA A 9 14.65 5.71 2.59
N ASN A 10 14.86 6.92 2.05
CA ASN A 10 13.89 7.95 1.69
C ASN A 10 12.94 7.57 0.53
N ASP A 11 12.10 6.53 0.71
CA ASP A 11 10.97 6.11 -0.16
C ASP A 11 10.18 5.01 0.57
N ARG A 12 9.41 5.40 1.60
CA ARG A 12 8.74 4.46 2.52
C ARG A 12 7.67 3.63 1.80
N ALA A 13 8.05 2.45 1.33
CA ALA A 13 7.13 1.43 0.85
C ALA A 13 6.84 0.40 1.95
N ILE A 14 5.55 0.18 2.25
CA ILE A 14 5.10 -0.92 3.11
C ILE A 14 4.68 -2.07 2.21
N ILE A 15 5.29 -3.24 2.39
CA ILE A 15 4.98 -4.43 1.60
C ILE A 15 4.27 -5.46 2.48
N SER A 16 3.30 -6.15 1.91
CA SER A 16 2.70 -7.35 2.48
C SER A 16 3.72 -8.47 2.67
N ASP A 17 3.55 -9.32 3.67
CA ASP A 17 4.32 -10.55 3.88
C ASP A 17 4.37 -11.49 2.67
N CYS A 18 3.30 -11.54 1.87
CA CYS A 18 3.27 -12.33 0.64
C CYS A 18 3.95 -11.65 -0.55
N GLY A 19 4.52 -10.45 -0.38
CA GLY A 19 5.23 -9.70 -1.42
C GLY A 19 4.38 -9.16 -2.57
N ARG A 20 3.05 -9.40 -2.55
CA ARG A 20 2.16 -9.06 -3.68
C ARG A 20 1.62 -7.63 -3.62
N TYR A 21 1.40 -7.11 -2.42
CA TYR A 21 0.85 -5.78 -2.21
C TYR A 21 1.92 -4.83 -1.69
N GLN A 22 1.94 -3.62 -2.24
CA GLN A 22 2.82 -2.55 -1.85
C GLN A 22 2.01 -1.27 -1.63
N ILE A 23 2.29 -0.55 -0.55
CA ILE A 23 1.74 0.76 -0.27
C ILE A 23 2.91 1.74 -0.30
N SER A 24 2.87 2.70 -1.21
CA SER A 24 3.86 3.77 -1.30
C SER A 24 3.26 5.06 -0.73
N ARG A 25 4.00 5.75 0.14
CA ARG A 25 3.61 7.05 0.71
C ARG A 25 4.38 8.17 0.01
N PHE A 26 3.67 9.22 -0.38
CA PHE A 26 4.22 10.42 -0.97
C PHE A 26 3.64 11.64 -0.27
N THR A 27 4.46 12.66 -0.02
CA THR A 27 3.99 13.92 0.57
C THR A 27 3.98 14.98 -0.53
N CYS A 28 2.81 15.49 -0.89
CA CYS A 28 2.63 16.51 -1.91
C CYS A 28 1.98 17.76 -1.30
N GLY A 29 2.67 18.90 -1.32
CA GLY A 29 2.13 20.17 -0.82
C GLY A 29 1.73 20.14 0.67
N GLY A 30 2.37 19.29 1.48
CA GLY A 30 2.05 19.10 2.90
C GLY A 30 0.99 18.02 3.18
N ASN A 31 0.37 17.45 2.16
CA ASN A 31 -0.58 16.34 2.29
C ASN A 31 0.09 15.00 2.01
N ASP A 32 -0.17 14.02 2.87
CA ASP A 32 0.27 12.64 2.65
C ASP A 32 -0.74 11.89 1.77
N LEU A 33 -0.25 11.34 0.66
CA LEU A 33 -0.99 10.47 -0.24
C LEU A 33 -0.38 9.06 -0.20
N TYR A 34 -1.24 8.06 -0.22
CA TYR A 34 -0.86 6.66 -0.22
C TYR A 34 -1.38 6.00 -1.50
N LEU A 35 -0.49 5.43 -2.30
CA LEU A 35 -0.86 4.65 -3.47
C LEU A 35 -0.65 3.16 -3.16
N ILE A 36 -1.63 2.35 -3.57
CA ILE A 36 -1.67 0.92 -3.31
C ILE A 36 -1.47 0.19 -4.63
N TYR A 37 -0.47 -0.68 -4.66
CA TYR A 37 -0.10 -1.48 -5.82
C TYR A 37 -0.24 -2.97 -5.53
N GLN A 38 -0.61 -3.73 -6.56
CA GLN A 38 -0.51 -5.19 -6.60
C GLN A 38 0.31 -5.60 -7.82
N GLY A 39 1.46 -6.26 -7.61
CA GLY A 39 2.28 -6.78 -8.71
C GLY A 39 2.71 -5.75 -9.77
N GLY A 40 2.81 -4.47 -9.39
CA GLY A 40 3.14 -3.36 -10.29
C GLY A 40 1.94 -2.56 -10.82
N THR A 41 0.71 -3.06 -10.64
CA THR A 41 -0.52 -2.35 -11.03
C THR A 41 -1.08 -1.57 -9.86
N GLU A 42 -1.42 -0.29 -10.07
CA GLU A 42 -2.14 0.50 -9.06
C GLU A 42 -3.57 0.00 -8.91
N ILE A 43 -3.98 -0.29 -7.68
CA ILE A 43 -5.32 -0.78 -7.35
C ILE A 43 -6.15 0.24 -6.55
N GLY A 44 -5.53 1.36 -6.15
CA GLY A 44 -6.22 2.47 -5.53
C GLY A 44 -5.30 3.43 -4.78
N SER A 45 -5.92 4.47 -4.21
CA SER A 45 -5.27 5.51 -3.42
C SER A 45 -5.98 5.69 -2.07
N ALA A 46 -5.30 6.33 -1.11
CA ALA A 46 -5.83 6.65 0.20
C ALA A 46 -5.11 7.85 0.83
N ASP A 47 -5.77 8.49 1.79
CA ASP A 47 -5.22 9.67 2.48
C ASP A 47 -4.50 9.30 3.78
N ASN A 48 -4.59 8.03 4.21
CA ASN A 48 -3.83 7.52 5.34
C ASN A 48 -3.48 6.04 5.20
N GLY A 49 -2.46 5.62 5.96
CA GLY A 49 -1.93 4.26 5.91
C GLY A 49 -2.89 3.17 6.38
N ASN A 50 -3.89 3.48 7.22
CA ASN A 50 -4.88 2.49 7.64
C ASN A 50 -5.91 2.23 6.54
N GLN A 51 -6.40 3.27 5.88
CA GLN A 51 -7.26 3.16 4.71
C GLN A 51 -6.54 2.41 3.57
N ALA A 52 -5.27 2.73 3.31
CA ALA A 52 -4.48 2.03 2.29
C ALA A 52 -4.42 0.51 2.54
N ARG A 53 -4.22 0.07 3.79
CA ARG A 53 -4.26 -1.35 4.15
C ARG A 53 -5.64 -1.96 3.92
N GLN A 54 -6.72 -1.27 4.27
CA GLN A 54 -8.07 -1.76 4.03
C GLN A 54 -8.37 -1.93 2.53
N VAL A 55 -7.87 -1.04 1.67
CA VAL A 55 -8.01 -1.16 0.21
C VAL A 55 -7.32 -2.45 -0.27
N ALA A 56 -6.08 -2.70 0.15
CA ALA A 56 -5.34 -3.91 -0.20
C ALA A 56 -6.05 -5.19 0.29
N GLU A 57 -6.54 -5.22 1.54
CA GLU A 57 -7.28 -6.38 2.08
C GLU A 57 -8.62 -6.60 1.36
N LYS A 58 -9.36 -5.53 1.04
CA LYS A 58 -10.60 -5.62 0.26
C LYS A 58 -10.34 -6.15 -1.15
N HIS A 59 -9.28 -5.69 -1.81
CA HIS A 59 -8.88 -6.19 -3.11
C HIS A 59 -8.55 -7.68 -3.06
N LYS A 60 -7.78 -8.10 -2.05
CA LYS A 60 -7.48 -9.51 -1.80
C LYS A 60 -8.74 -10.36 -1.63
N ALA A 61 -9.69 -9.90 -0.82
CA ALA A 61 -10.94 -10.62 -0.59
C ALA A 61 -11.78 -10.76 -1.87
N LYS A 62 -11.75 -9.76 -2.76
CA LYS A 62 -12.46 -9.80 -4.05
C LYS A 62 -11.80 -10.71 -5.10
N GLY A 63 -10.47 -10.80 -5.11
CA GLY A 63 -9.72 -11.65 -6.05
C GLY A 63 -9.53 -13.10 -5.59
N ALA A 64 -10.11 -13.50 -4.46
CA ALA A 64 -10.02 -14.86 -3.91
C ALA A 64 -11.22 -15.76 -4.25
N ALA A 65 -12.02 -15.37 -5.27
CA ALA A 65 -13.10 -16.18 -5.83
C ALA A 65 -12.62 -16.95 -7.06
#